data_AF-A0A222SIW6-F1
#
_entry.id   AF-A0A222SIW6-F1
#
_cell.length_a   1.000
_cell.length_b   1.000
_cell.length_c   1.000
_cell.angle_alpha   90.00
_cell.angle_beta   90.00
_cell.angle_gamma   90.00
#
_symmetry.space_group_name_H-M   'P 1'
#
loop_
_entity.id
_entity.type
_entity.pdbx_description
1 polymer ?
#
loop_
_entity_poly.entity_id
_entity_poly.type
_entity_poly.pdbx_seq_one_letter_code
_entity_poly.pdbx_strand_id
1 'polypeptide(L)'
;MNIIINDKPCEGAVGEKLSRVAQENKAHVGYVCGGLGICQTCYVTILEGGGCLSEMTDVEKAFLSDRQIADGARLACQATIEREGTLRVLSRPEEVRRMLLSNPLSLFSYGVEMGNAAAKRFIPGVSNVIERLRDGRMSDRDSIGELLDGMGFAARFGVASAVESIPFRDQIGDLIDFVKRYAPFSSPGPDGVETLEKITLTIGSEQRPENHDGGSPAGAFDVFGFGVADSLTKDGITTPQELLERGKTPGGRRTLSEVTGIEAGVILRMVNCADLCRIDGMDFSTARLLEAAGVDTVPELAQRNPSNLLAKLCEIVRKSGDARELPSIDQVGRWIGGAKKLPRIVSY
;
A
#
# COMPACT_ATOMS: atom_id res chain seq x y z
N MET A 1 29.06 -7.84 24.59
CA MET A 1 28.06 -6.91 24.02
C MET A 1 26.68 -7.23 24.60
N ASN A 2 25.85 -6.23 24.91
CA ASN A 2 24.45 -6.45 25.33
C ASN A 2 23.50 -5.90 24.26
N ILE A 3 22.97 -6.76 23.40
CA ILE A 3 22.10 -6.37 22.28
C ILE A 3 20.68 -6.80 22.59
N ILE A 4 19.73 -5.87 22.48
CA ILE A 4 18.30 -6.12 22.67
C ILE A 4 17.57 -5.61 21.44
N ILE A 5 16.92 -6.51 20.70
CA ILE A 5 16.13 -6.18 19.51
C ILE A 5 14.69 -6.61 19.77
N ASN A 6 13.74 -5.69 19.73
CA ASN A 6 12.32 -5.96 20.04
C ASN A 6 12.12 -6.64 21.41
N ASP A 7 12.77 -6.10 22.44
CA ASP A 7 12.84 -6.65 23.81
C ASP A 7 13.42 -8.07 23.92
N LYS A 8 13.95 -8.63 22.83
CA LYS A 8 14.61 -9.92 22.82
C LYS A 8 16.12 -9.75 22.96
N PRO A 9 16.76 -10.38 23.97
CA PRO A 9 18.22 -10.42 24.05
C PRO A 9 18.77 -11.19 22.85
N CYS A 10 19.81 -10.64 22.22
CA CYS A 10 20.44 -11.18 21.03
C CYS A 10 21.95 -11.33 21.25
N GLU A 11 22.50 -12.41 20.72
CA GLU A 11 23.94 -12.66 20.66
C GLU A 11 24.52 -12.02 19.40
N GLY A 12 25.59 -11.24 19.54
CA GLY A 12 26.28 -10.61 18.42
C GLY A 12 27.62 -10.02 18.84
N ALA A 13 28.49 -9.83 17.86
CA ALA A 13 29.87 -9.40 18.03
C ALA A 13 30.17 -8.09 17.30
N VAL A 14 31.26 -7.44 17.72
CA VAL A 14 31.83 -6.30 16.99
C VAL A 14 32.29 -6.77 15.61
N GLY A 15 32.00 -5.97 14.58
CA GLY A 15 32.23 -6.27 13.17
C GLY A 15 30.98 -6.82 12.46
N GLU A 16 29.94 -7.22 13.19
CA GLU A 16 28.72 -7.76 12.59
C GLU A 16 27.72 -6.67 12.20
N LYS A 17 26.99 -6.93 11.12
CA LYS A 17 25.85 -6.10 10.71
C LYS A 17 24.66 -6.36 11.62
N LEU A 18 23.95 -5.31 12.00
CA LEU A 18 22.78 -5.41 12.88
C LEU A 18 21.67 -6.29 12.28
N SER A 19 21.49 -6.29 10.95
CA SER A 19 20.53 -7.18 10.28
C SER A 19 20.88 -8.66 10.41
N ARG A 20 22.18 -8.99 10.48
CA ARG A 20 22.64 -10.37 10.64
C ARG A 20 22.36 -10.87 12.04
N VAL A 21 22.73 -10.07 13.05
CA VAL A 21 22.41 -10.31 14.46
C VAL A 21 20.90 -10.54 14.64
N ALA A 22 20.07 -9.68 14.03
CA ALA A 22 18.61 -9.84 14.08
C ALA A 22 18.12 -11.15 13.46
N GLN A 23 18.69 -11.58 12.32
CA GLN A 23 18.31 -12.82 11.64
C GLN A 23 18.70 -14.07 12.45
N GLU A 24 19.96 -14.15 12.88
CA GLU A 24 20.48 -15.31 13.62
C GLU A 24 19.75 -15.50 14.95
N ASN A 25 19.37 -14.39 15.59
CA ASN A 25 18.59 -14.41 16.83
C ASN A 25 17.08 -14.45 16.61
N LYS A 26 16.58 -14.50 15.37
CA LYS A 26 15.14 -14.48 15.05
C LYS A 26 14.39 -13.31 15.72
N ALA A 27 15.01 -12.14 15.72
CA ALA A 27 14.43 -10.89 16.20
C ALA A 27 13.88 -10.14 14.99
N HIS A 28 12.55 -10.15 14.82
CA HIS A 28 11.84 -9.74 13.61
C HIS A 28 12.20 -8.35 13.05
N VAL A 29 13.22 -8.31 12.20
CA VAL A 29 13.66 -7.16 11.38
C VAL A 29 13.60 -7.59 9.92
N GLY A 30 13.05 -6.74 9.05
CA GLY A 30 12.90 -7.10 7.63
C GLY A 30 14.22 -7.23 6.90
N TYR A 31 14.25 -8.11 5.89
CA TYR A 31 15.46 -8.43 5.11
C TYR A 31 15.09 -8.78 3.66
N VAL A 32 14.29 -7.95 3.00
CA VAL A 32 13.77 -8.29 1.66
C VAL A 32 14.84 -8.27 0.58
N CYS A 33 15.76 -7.30 0.63
CA CYS A 33 16.76 -7.12 -0.43
C CYS A 33 18.12 -7.77 -0.17
N GLY A 34 18.21 -8.75 0.75
CA GLY A 34 19.50 -9.37 1.05
C GLY A 34 20.53 -8.42 1.67
N GLY A 35 20.09 -7.27 2.21
CA GLY A 35 20.99 -6.27 2.79
C GLY A 35 21.78 -5.43 1.77
N LEU A 36 21.35 -5.43 0.51
CA LEU A 36 21.95 -4.62 -0.57
C LEU A 36 21.64 -3.12 -0.45
N GLY A 37 20.80 -2.72 0.51
CA GLY A 37 20.48 -1.31 0.75
C GLY A 37 19.72 -0.67 -0.42
N ILE A 38 18.81 -1.43 -1.04
CA ILE A 38 17.92 -0.95 -2.12
C ILE A 38 16.46 -0.81 -1.67
N CYS A 39 16.16 -1.20 -0.42
CA CYS A 39 14.84 -1.06 0.20
C CYS A 39 14.99 -0.64 1.67
N GLN A 40 13.86 -0.33 2.33
CA GLN A 40 13.80 0.14 3.71
C GLN A 40 13.21 -0.89 4.69
N THR A 41 13.10 -2.17 4.30
CA THR A 41 12.43 -3.19 5.13
C THR A 41 13.19 -3.51 6.42
N CYS A 42 14.50 -3.28 6.43
CA CYS A 42 15.38 -3.40 7.60
C CYS A 42 15.44 -2.14 8.47
N TYR A 43 14.51 -1.20 8.30
CA TYR A 43 14.43 0.00 9.11
C TYR A 43 14.27 -0.36 10.59
N VAL A 44 15.10 0.27 11.42
CA VAL A 44 15.04 0.16 12.87
C VAL A 44 15.27 1.53 13.51
N THR A 45 14.74 1.71 14.71
CA THR A 45 15.01 2.87 15.55
C THR A 45 15.91 2.44 16.71
N ILE A 46 17.00 3.20 16.90
CA ILE A 46 17.95 2.96 17.98
C ILE A 46 17.47 3.72 19.22
N LEU A 47 17.06 2.98 20.25
CA LEU A 47 16.60 3.54 21.52
C LEU A 47 17.77 3.88 22.45
N GLU A 48 18.84 3.08 22.38
CA GLU A 48 20.03 3.22 23.22
C GLU A 48 21.23 2.64 22.48
N GLY A 49 22.42 3.22 22.67
CA GLY A 49 23.67 2.64 22.14
C GLY A 49 24.01 3.01 20.70
N GLY A 50 23.47 4.09 20.14
CA GLY A 50 23.78 4.52 18.76
C GLY A 50 25.27 4.73 18.49
N GLY A 51 26.04 5.14 19.50
CA GLY A 51 27.51 5.29 19.40
C GLY A 51 28.30 3.98 19.33
N CYS A 52 27.64 2.82 19.47
CA CYS A 52 28.24 1.50 19.25
C CYS A 52 28.21 1.10 17.77
N LEU A 53 27.43 1.79 16.93
CA LEU A 53 27.27 1.50 15.52
C LEU A 53 28.21 2.36 14.66
N SER A 54 28.48 1.87 13.46
CA SER A 54 29.20 2.59 12.41
C SER A 54 28.52 3.91 12.06
N GLU A 55 29.31 4.83 11.53
CA GLU A 55 28.83 6.08 10.95
C GLU A 55 27.74 5.83 9.89
N MET A 56 26.87 6.83 9.72
CA MET A 56 25.77 6.74 8.77
C MET A 56 26.30 6.68 7.33
N THR A 57 25.97 5.61 6.63
CA THR A 57 26.39 5.40 5.24
C THR A 57 25.63 6.31 4.26
N ASP A 58 26.18 6.49 3.05
CA ASP A 58 25.51 7.27 2.00
C ASP A 58 24.20 6.62 1.55
N VAL A 59 24.11 5.29 1.62
CA VAL A 59 22.87 4.54 1.37
C VAL A 59 21.83 4.88 2.41
N GLU A 60 22.19 4.88 3.70
CA GLU A 60 21.26 5.27 4.75
C GLU A 60 20.80 6.71 4.59
N LYS A 61 21.71 7.63 4.28
CA LYS A 61 21.35 9.02 4.00
C LYS A 61 20.47 9.15 2.76
N ALA A 62 20.65 8.33 1.73
CA ALA A 62 19.80 8.37 0.54
C ALA A 62 18.36 7.93 0.84
N PHE A 63 18.18 6.94 1.71
CA PHE A 63 16.87 6.34 2.00
C PHE A 63 16.20 6.88 3.27
N LEU A 64 16.91 7.51 4.20
CA LEU A 64 16.32 8.04 5.45
C LEU A 64 16.25 9.56 5.41
N SER A 65 15.12 10.12 5.85
CA SER A 65 14.97 11.57 5.99
C SER A 65 15.76 12.12 7.17
N ASP A 66 16.14 13.40 7.13
CA ASP A 66 16.94 14.01 8.20
C ASP A 66 16.22 13.98 9.55
N ARG A 67 14.88 14.06 9.54
CA ARG A 67 14.05 13.89 10.73
C ARG A 67 14.13 12.45 11.27
N GLN A 68 13.96 11.44 10.42
CA GLN A 68 14.10 10.05 10.85
C GLN A 68 15.49 9.78 11.42
N ILE A 69 16.54 10.32 10.80
CA ILE A 69 17.91 10.21 11.29
C ILE A 69 18.04 10.86 12.68
N ALA A 70 17.46 12.05 12.88
CA ALA A 70 17.44 12.72 14.18
C ALA A 70 16.68 11.90 15.25
N ASP A 71 15.63 11.18 14.84
CA ASP A 71 14.86 10.29 15.70
C ASP A 71 15.53 8.92 15.94
N GLY A 72 16.77 8.73 15.46
CA GLY A 72 17.56 7.52 15.70
C GLY A 72 17.31 6.39 14.69
N ALA A 73 16.75 6.69 13.52
CA ALA A 73 16.54 5.71 12.46
C ALA A 73 17.86 5.23 11.85
N ARG A 74 17.96 3.92 11.62
CA ARG A 74 19.05 3.26 10.90
C ARG A 74 18.50 2.23 9.93
N LEU A 75 19.28 1.88 8.91
CA LEU A 75 19.04 0.67 8.14
C LEU A 75 19.91 -0.44 8.75
N ALA A 76 19.28 -1.43 9.38
CA ALA A 76 20.03 -2.48 10.08
C ALA A 76 21.00 -3.25 9.16
N CYS A 77 20.74 -3.28 7.85
CA CYS A 77 21.64 -3.92 6.89
C CYS A 77 22.88 -3.11 6.50
N GLN A 78 22.92 -1.82 6.84
CA GLN A 78 24.06 -0.93 6.61
C GLN A 78 24.77 -0.55 7.92
N ALA A 79 24.12 -0.69 9.07
CA ALA A 79 24.70 -0.46 10.38
C ALA A 79 25.55 -1.65 10.84
N THR A 80 26.86 -1.41 11.06
CA THR A 80 27.81 -2.39 11.62
C THR A 80 28.09 -2.05 13.09
N ILE A 81 28.22 -3.05 13.95
CA ILE A 81 28.60 -2.85 15.35
C ILE A 81 30.12 -2.62 15.41
N GLU A 82 30.58 -1.44 15.83
CA GLU A 82 32.00 -1.09 15.87
C GLU A 82 32.57 -1.07 17.28
N ARG A 83 31.73 -0.92 18.31
CA ARG A 83 32.17 -0.81 19.70
C ARG A 83 31.31 -1.65 20.62
N GLU A 84 31.90 -2.12 21.70
CA GLU A 84 31.16 -2.80 22.76
C GLU A 84 30.29 -1.82 23.56
N GLY A 85 29.12 -2.27 24.00
CA GLY A 85 28.18 -1.51 24.81
C GLY A 85 26.81 -2.18 24.92
N THR A 86 25.83 -1.41 25.37
CA THR A 86 24.41 -1.79 25.36
C THR A 86 23.74 -1.17 24.15
N LEU A 87 23.16 -1.99 23.28
CA LEU A 87 22.44 -1.56 22.08
C LEU A 87 20.99 -2.01 22.18
N ARG A 88 20.06 -1.05 22.19
CA ARG A 88 18.62 -1.34 22.21
C ARG A 88 17.98 -0.83 20.93
N VAL A 89 17.29 -1.73 20.24
CA VAL A 89 16.79 -1.52 18.89
C VAL A 89 15.33 -1.94 18.82
N LEU A 90 14.55 -1.15 18.11
CA LEU A 90 13.16 -1.45 17.82
C LEU A 90 12.95 -1.52 16.31
N SER A 91 12.31 -2.59 15.84
CA SER A 91 11.91 -2.70 14.45
C SER A 91 10.61 -1.94 14.21
N ARG A 92 10.42 -1.44 13.00
CA ARG A 92 9.20 -0.74 12.58
C ARG A 92 7.91 -1.55 12.84
N PRO A 93 7.84 -2.87 12.55
CA PRO A 93 6.67 -3.68 12.93
C PRO A 93 6.37 -3.65 14.44
N GLU A 94 7.40 -3.68 15.29
CA GLU A 94 7.23 -3.67 16.73
C GLU A 94 6.85 -2.27 17.26
N GLU A 95 7.39 -1.20 16.68
CA GLU A 95 6.91 0.17 16.94
C GLU A 95 5.42 0.30 16.68
N VAL A 96 4.98 -0.13 15.49
CA VAL A 96 3.58 -0.06 15.08
C VAL A 96 2.72 -0.92 16.00
N ARG A 97 3.17 -2.12 16.37
CA ARG A 97 2.48 -2.99 17.35
C ARG A 97 2.31 -2.28 18.69
N ARG A 98 3.34 -1.61 19.20
CA ARG A 98 3.27 -0.87 20.47
C ARG A 98 2.36 0.34 20.38
N MET A 99 2.38 1.07 19.27
CA MET A 99 1.46 2.19 19.03
C MET A 99 0.01 1.72 18.99
N LEU A 100 -0.28 0.60 18.29
CA LEU A 100 -1.59 -0.03 18.28
C LEU A 100 -2.10 -0.36 19.69
N LEU A 101 -1.21 -0.84 20.56
CA LEU A 101 -1.57 -1.26 21.92
C LEU A 101 -1.66 -0.10 22.92
N SER A 102 -0.96 1.00 22.69
CA SER A 102 -0.87 2.12 23.65
C SER A 102 -1.71 3.33 23.28
N ASN A 103 -1.76 3.70 21.99
CA ASN A 103 -2.56 4.82 21.50
C ASN A 103 -2.82 4.66 19.98
N PRO A 104 -3.96 4.07 19.57
CA PRO A 104 -4.24 3.84 18.15
C PRO A 104 -4.30 5.14 17.32
N LEU A 105 -4.53 6.32 17.92
CA LEU A 105 -4.51 7.59 17.20
C LEU A 105 -3.10 8.01 16.75
N SER A 106 -2.03 7.57 17.44
CA SER A 106 -0.65 7.91 17.04
C SER A 106 -0.23 7.24 15.72
N LEU A 107 -0.97 6.22 15.28
CA LEU A 107 -0.73 5.54 14.00
C LEU A 107 -1.02 6.45 12.80
N PHE A 108 -1.98 7.37 12.91
CA PHE A 108 -2.29 8.31 11.83
C PHE A 108 -1.13 9.29 11.60
N SER A 109 -0.65 9.90 12.69
CA SER A 109 0.51 10.78 12.64
C SER A 109 1.75 10.05 12.12
N TYR A 110 1.95 8.80 12.59
CA TYR A 110 3.04 7.95 12.12
C TYR A 110 2.94 7.64 10.62
N GLY A 111 1.76 7.26 10.14
CA GLY A 111 1.54 6.94 8.73
C GLY A 111 1.79 8.13 7.80
N VAL A 112 1.32 9.33 8.17
CA VAL A 112 1.58 10.56 7.42
C VAL A 112 3.08 10.91 7.41
N GLU A 113 3.74 10.80 8.57
CA GLU A 113 5.18 11.06 8.68
C GLU A 113 5.99 10.12 7.79
N MET A 114 5.65 8.83 7.79
CA MET A 114 6.32 7.82 6.98
C MET A 114 6.06 8.00 5.49
N GLY A 115 4.83 8.30 5.08
CA GLY A 115 4.51 8.59 3.69
C GLY A 115 5.30 9.79 3.17
N ASN A 116 5.39 10.87 3.96
CA ASN A 116 6.16 12.06 3.61
C ASN A 116 7.67 11.77 3.52
N ALA A 117 8.21 11.03 4.49
CA ALA A 117 9.62 10.64 4.49
C ALA A 117 9.98 9.75 3.29
N ALA A 118 9.14 8.78 2.96
CA ALA A 118 9.31 7.91 1.79
C ALA A 118 9.26 8.70 0.48
N ALA A 119 8.29 9.61 0.32
CA ALA A 119 8.19 10.45 -0.86
C ALA A 119 9.44 11.34 -1.05
N LYS A 120 9.94 11.96 0.02
CA LYS A 120 11.15 12.80 -0.01
C LYS A 120 12.42 12.03 -0.37
N ARG A 121 12.49 10.74 -0.04
CA ARG A 121 13.69 9.90 -0.24
C ARG A 121 13.60 8.95 -1.43
N PHE A 122 12.49 8.96 -2.17
CA PHE A 122 12.32 8.15 -3.36
C PHE A 122 13.32 8.49 -4.47
N ILE A 123 13.38 9.76 -4.90
CA ILE A 123 14.30 10.19 -5.96
C ILE A 123 15.77 9.97 -5.54
N PRO A 124 16.23 10.45 -4.36
CA PRO A 124 17.58 10.19 -3.90
C PRO A 124 17.92 8.70 -3.80
N GLY A 125 16.98 7.88 -3.31
CA GLY A 125 17.16 6.43 -3.21
C GLY A 125 17.35 5.77 -4.57
N VAL A 126 16.49 6.08 -5.55
CA VAL A 126 16.60 5.56 -6.92
C VAL A 126 17.90 6.01 -7.58
N SER A 127 18.24 7.30 -7.48
CA SER A 127 19.50 7.84 -8.02
C SER A 127 20.71 7.14 -7.41
N ASN A 128 20.72 6.93 -6.10
CA ASN A 128 21.80 6.22 -5.41
C ASN A 128 21.93 4.75 -5.84
N VAL A 129 20.83 4.06 -6.12
CA VAL A 129 20.86 2.69 -6.69
C VAL A 129 21.46 2.71 -8.09
N ILE A 130 21.01 3.62 -8.96
CA ILE A 130 21.51 3.76 -10.33
C ILE A 130 23.01 4.09 -10.34
N GLU A 131 23.46 4.98 -9.46
CA GLU A 131 24.88 5.35 -9.33
C GLU A 131 25.73 4.14 -8.88
N ARG A 132 25.27 3.37 -7.90
CA ARG A 132 25.98 2.16 -7.45
C ARG A 132 26.06 1.08 -8.53
N LEU A 133 25.02 0.94 -9.36
CA LEU A 133 25.02 0.07 -10.53
C LEU A 133 26.02 0.57 -11.58
N ARG A 134 26.04 1.88 -11.85
CA ARG A 134 26.97 2.51 -12.81
C ARG A 134 28.42 2.36 -12.36
N ASP A 135 28.70 2.51 -11.08
CA ASP A 135 30.04 2.46 -10.49
C ASP A 135 30.56 1.03 -10.26
N GLY A 136 29.80 0.01 -10.64
CA GLY A 136 30.18 -1.40 -10.46
C GLY A 136 30.27 -1.84 -9.00
N ARG A 137 29.71 -1.06 -8.05
CA ARG A 137 29.67 -1.39 -6.61
C ARG A 137 28.58 -2.42 -6.28
N MET A 138 27.82 -2.85 -7.29
CA MET A 138 26.91 -3.98 -7.26
C MET A 138 27.37 -5.01 -8.28
N SER A 139 28.21 -5.94 -7.84
CA SER A 139 28.78 -6.99 -8.69
C SER A 139 28.49 -8.37 -8.09
N ASP A 140 27.44 -9.04 -8.58
CA ASP A 140 27.57 -10.36 -9.18
C ASP A 140 26.27 -10.74 -9.90
N ARG A 141 26.37 -11.45 -11.02
CA ARG A 141 25.19 -11.91 -11.79
C ARG A 141 24.31 -12.84 -10.95
N ASP A 142 24.88 -13.49 -9.93
CA ASP A 142 24.16 -14.36 -8.99
C ASP A 142 23.27 -13.56 -8.03
N SER A 143 23.67 -12.35 -7.62
CA SER A 143 22.84 -11.47 -6.75
C SER A 143 21.66 -10.85 -7.49
N ILE A 144 21.75 -10.69 -8.82
CA ILE A 144 20.64 -10.26 -9.67
C ILE A 144 19.63 -11.40 -9.85
N GLY A 145 20.11 -12.66 -9.89
CA GLY A 145 19.27 -13.86 -9.87
C GLY A 145 18.50 -14.00 -8.56
N GLU A 146 19.17 -13.90 -7.41
CA GLU A 146 18.51 -13.90 -6.10
C GLU A 146 17.58 -12.69 -5.90
N LEU A 147 17.93 -11.53 -6.47
CA LEU A 147 17.03 -10.39 -6.54
C LEU A 147 15.83 -10.68 -7.44
N LEU A 148 15.96 -11.30 -8.61
CA LEU A 148 14.82 -11.62 -9.47
C LEU A 148 13.94 -12.73 -8.88
N ASP A 149 14.53 -13.71 -8.21
CA ASP A 149 13.81 -14.77 -7.49
C ASP A 149 13.11 -14.22 -6.23
N GLY A 150 13.71 -13.26 -5.54
CA GLY A 150 13.09 -12.52 -4.42
C GLY A 150 12.15 -11.38 -4.84
N MET A 151 12.36 -10.80 -6.03
CA MET A 151 11.59 -9.71 -6.65
C MET A 151 10.54 -10.22 -7.64
N GLY A 152 10.38 -11.55 -7.81
CA GLY A 152 9.20 -12.13 -8.46
C GLY A 152 7.88 -11.63 -7.86
N PHE A 153 7.95 -11.10 -6.63
CA PHE A 153 6.86 -10.40 -5.95
C PHE A 153 6.88 -8.86 -6.11
N ALA A 154 8.06 -8.25 -6.36
CA ALA A 154 8.24 -6.79 -6.39
C ALA A 154 8.16 -6.18 -7.80
N ALA A 155 8.45 -6.92 -8.88
CA ALA A 155 8.20 -6.46 -10.24
C ALA A 155 6.69 -6.26 -10.54
N ARG A 156 5.82 -6.84 -9.71
CA ARG A 156 4.36 -6.59 -9.69
C ARG A 156 3.94 -5.39 -8.86
N PHE A 157 4.82 -4.88 -7.99
CA PHE A 157 4.58 -3.68 -7.18
C PHE A 157 5.20 -2.48 -7.90
N GLY A 158 4.51 -1.98 -8.92
CA GLY A 158 4.74 -0.61 -9.38
C GLY A 158 4.52 0.38 -8.23
N VAL A 159 5.13 1.56 -8.32
CA VAL A 159 5.07 2.63 -7.31
C VAL A 159 3.64 2.98 -6.84
N ALA A 160 2.61 2.62 -7.62
CA ALA A 160 1.20 2.71 -7.27
C ALA A 160 0.78 1.87 -6.05
N SER A 161 1.47 0.76 -5.74
CA SER A 161 1.01 -0.19 -4.71
C SER A 161 1.56 0.08 -3.30
N ALA A 162 2.44 1.07 -3.13
CA ALA A 162 2.94 1.47 -1.81
C ALA A 162 1.92 2.31 -1.00
N VAL A 163 0.91 2.86 -1.66
CA VAL A 163 -0.14 3.67 -1.02
C VAL A 163 -1.39 2.83 -0.70
N GLU A 164 -1.60 1.72 -1.40
CA GLU A 164 -2.79 0.87 -1.24
C GLU A 164 -2.72 -0.13 -0.08
N SER A 165 -1.55 -0.28 0.55
CA SER A 165 -1.33 -1.23 1.67
C SER A 165 -1.33 -0.58 3.06
N ILE A 166 -1.77 0.68 3.19
CA ILE A 166 -1.92 1.36 4.49
C ILE A 166 -3.37 1.19 4.99
N PRO A 167 -3.61 0.58 6.17
CA PRO A 167 -4.94 0.12 6.60
C PRO A 167 -5.83 1.25 7.20
N PHE A 168 -5.73 2.49 6.70
CA PHE A 168 -6.37 3.66 7.31
C PHE A 168 -6.68 4.81 6.30
N ARG A 169 -6.94 4.47 5.03
CA ARG A 169 -7.12 5.44 3.92
C ARG A 169 -8.20 6.51 4.19
N ASP A 170 -9.28 6.15 4.88
CA ASP A 170 -10.40 7.06 5.13
C ASP A 170 -10.07 8.14 6.19
N GLN A 171 -9.20 7.83 7.17
CA GLN A 171 -8.81 8.78 8.22
C GLN A 171 -7.69 9.74 7.78
N ILE A 172 -6.95 9.40 6.73
CA ILE A 172 -5.96 10.29 6.11
C ILE A 172 -6.66 11.37 5.26
N GLY A 173 -7.81 11.06 4.65
CA GLY A 173 -8.63 12.00 3.88
C GLY A 173 -9.16 13.16 4.73
N ASP A 174 -9.77 12.83 5.87
CA ASP A 174 -10.31 13.83 6.81
C ASP A 174 -9.20 14.72 7.41
N LEU A 175 -8.00 14.16 7.60
CA LEU A 175 -6.83 14.88 8.12
C LEU A 175 -6.21 15.81 7.06
N ILE A 176 -6.19 15.39 5.79
CA ILE A 176 -5.76 16.25 4.66
C ILE A 176 -6.71 17.44 4.51
N ASP A 177 -8.01 17.23 4.66
CA ASP A 177 -8.99 18.31 4.59
C ASP A 177 -9.00 19.20 5.85
N PHE A 178 -8.65 18.66 7.02
CA PHE A 178 -8.41 19.43 8.25
C PHE A 178 -7.16 20.32 8.14
N VAL A 179 -6.05 19.79 7.61
CA VAL A 179 -4.80 20.53 7.40
C VAL A 179 -4.97 21.63 6.33
N LYS A 180 -5.71 21.36 5.24
CA LYS A 180 -6.08 22.38 4.24
C LYS A 180 -6.97 23.49 4.82
N ARG A 181 -7.80 23.16 5.82
CA ARG A 181 -8.72 24.11 6.45
C ARG A 181 -8.03 25.04 7.46
N TYR A 182 -6.81 24.72 7.90
CA TYR A 182 -6.08 25.48 8.93
C TYR A 182 -4.66 25.95 8.54
N ALA A 183 -4.14 25.62 7.36
CA ALA A 183 -2.85 26.12 6.90
C ALA A 183 -2.99 27.50 6.21
N PRO A 184 -2.39 28.58 6.75
CA PRO A 184 -2.24 29.82 6.02
C PRO A 184 -1.11 29.63 4.99
N PHE A 185 -1.25 30.25 3.82
CA PHE A 185 -0.33 30.21 2.67
C PHE A 185 -0.60 29.11 1.62
N SER A 186 -1.33 29.54 0.58
CA SER A 186 -1.35 28.93 -0.75
C SER A 186 0.01 29.12 -1.44
N SER A 187 0.39 28.15 -2.29
CA SER A 187 1.49 28.31 -3.25
C SER A 187 1.04 28.03 -4.69
N PRO A 188 1.74 28.61 -5.69
CA PRO A 188 1.24 28.90 -7.03
C PRO A 188 1.41 27.74 -8.04
N GLY A 189 0.72 27.89 -9.18
CA GLY A 189 0.54 26.90 -10.25
C GLY A 189 1.76 26.61 -11.14
N PRO A 190 1.59 25.72 -12.14
CA PRO A 190 2.68 25.02 -12.80
C PRO A 190 3.12 25.74 -14.09
N ASP A 191 4.42 26.01 -14.22
CA ASP A 191 5.07 26.19 -15.51
C ASP A 191 6.40 25.43 -15.50
N GLY A 192 6.61 24.62 -16.55
CA GLY A 192 7.91 24.10 -16.97
C GLY A 192 8.31 22.72 -16.45
N VAL A 193 7.94 21.66 -17.18
CA VAL A 193 8.71 20.40 -17.17
C VAL A 193 8.97 20.00 -18.63
N GLU A 194 10.22 20.15 -19.05
CA GLU A 194 10.74 19.65 -20.31
C GLU A 194 10.81 18.12 -20.33
N THR A 195 10.61 17.60 -21.54
CA THR A 195 10.55 16.21 -21.99
C THR A 195 11.81 15.39 -21.67
N LEU A 196 11.63 14.21 -21.05
CA LEU A 196 12.60 13.12 -21.03
C LEU A 196 12.12 11.97 -21.93
N GLU A 197 12.91 11.65 -22.95
CA GLU A 197 12.68 10.57 -23.92
C GLU A 197 12.69 9.19 -23.24
N LYS A 198 11.70 8.36 -23.59
CA LYS A 198 11.62 6.95 -23.23
C LYS A 198 12.47 6.13 -24.21
N ILE A 199 13.47 5.41 -23.70
CA ILE A 199 14.12 4.33 -24.45
C ILE A 199 13.30 3.06 -24.25
N THR A 200 12.69 2.58 -25.34
CA THR A 200 11.95 1.31 -25.40
C THR A 200 12.93 0.16 -25.60
N LEU A 201 12.99 -0.77 -24.63
CA LEU A 201 13.67 -2.06 -24.78
C LEU A 201 12.61 -3.13 -25.11
N THR A 202 12.59 -3.57 -26.36
CA THR A 202 11.71 -4.63 -26.86
C THR A 202 12.39 -5.97 -26.61
N ILE A 203 11.80 -6.82 -25.76
CA ILE A 203 12.12 -8.25 -25.70
C ILE A 203 10.92 -9.00 -26.23
N GLY A 204 11.11 -9.70 -27.34
CA GLY A 204 10.10 -10.57 -27.92
C GLY A 204 10.04 -11.89 -27.17
N SER A 205 8.84 -12.30 -26.78
CA SER A 205 8.49 -13.68 -26.54
C SER A 205 7.12 -13.96 -27.16
N GLU A 206 7.07 -15.06 -27.90
CA GLU A 206 6.01 -15.49 -28.80
C GLU A 206 4.66 -15.68 -28.11
N GLN A 207 3.60 -15.36 -28.84
CA GLN A 207 2.20 -15.57 -28.45
C GLN A 207 1.84 -17.05 -28.49
N ARG A 208 1.13 -17.51 -27.46
CA ARG A 208 0.28 -18.70 -27.53
C ARG A 208 -1.09 -18.38 -26.90
N PRO A 209 -2.21 -18.81 -27.50
CA PRO A 209 -3.53 -18.26 -27.18
C PRO A 209 -4.08 -18.93 -25.92
N GLU A 210 -4.62 -18.14 -25.00
CA GLU A 210 -5.38 -18.67 -23.86
C GLU A 210 -6.81 -18.19 -23.93
N ASN A 211 -7.70 -19.18 -23.89
CA ASN A 211 -9.14 -19.09 -24.01
C ASN A 211 -9.75 -18.26 -22.87
N HIS A 212 -10.76 -17.48 -23.23
CA HIS A 212 -11.76 -16.98 -22.29
C HIS A 212 -12.53 -18.16 -21.68
N ASP A 213 -12.35 -18.40 -20.38
CA ASP A 213 -13.42 -18.77 -19.45
C ASP A 213 -12.90 -18.84 -18.00
N GLY A 214 -13.66 -18.24 -17.08
CA GLY A 214 -13.61 -18.54 -15.64
C GLY A 214 -12.44 -17.96 -14.85
N GLY A 215 -12.43 -16.64 -14.62
CA GLY A 215 -11.57 -16.03 -13.60
C GLY A 215 -11.90 -16.55 -12.20
N SER A 216 -10.91 -17.11 -11.51
CA SER A 216 -11.00 -17.54 -10.11
C SER A 216 -11.45 -16.37 -9.20
N PRO A 217 -12.40 -16.58 -8.27
CA PRO A 217 -13.07 -15.50 -7.52
C PRO A 217 -12.21 -14.82 -6.43
N ALA A 218 -10.95 -15.24 -6.27
CA ALA A 218 -10.09 -14.86 -5.14
C ALA A 218 -9.57 -13.41 -5.14
N GLY A 219 -10.00 -12.54 -6.06
CA GLY A 219 -9.49 -11.17 -6.18
C GLY A 219 -10.53 -10.05 -6.13
N ALA A 220 -11.83 -10.36 -5.98
CA ALA A 220 -12.88 -9.34 -6.05
C ALA A 220 -12.89 -8.40 -4.82
N PHE A 221 -12.55 -8.93 -3.65
CA PHE A 221 -12.64 -8.20 -2.37
C PHE A 221 -11.32 -7.55 -1.91
N ASP A 222 -10.20 -7.83 -2.60
CA ASP A 222 -8.88 -7.29 -2.28
C ASP A 222 -8.86 -5.76 -2.27
N VAL A 223 -9.78 -5.13 -3.01
CA VAL A 223 -9.99 -3.67 -3.09
C VAL A 223 -10.37 -3.05 -1.72
N PHE A 224 -10.84 -3.86 -0.76
CA PHE A 224 -11.15 -3.43 0.61
C PHE A 224 -10.02 -3.74 1.61
N GLY A 225 -8.94 -4.36 1.15
CA GLY A 225 -7.78 -4.76 1.95
C GLY A 225 -7.79 -6.25 2.32
N PHE A 226 -6.60 -6.83 2.42
CA PHE A 226 -6.39 -8.28 2.64
C PHE A 226 -7.13 -8.84 3.87
N GLY A 227 -7.21 -8.09 4.97
CA GLY A 227 -7.90 -8.53 6.19
C GLY A 227 -9.42 -8.68 6.04
N VAL A 228 -10.03 -7.91 5.14
CA VAL A 228 -11.47 -7.96 4.86
C VAL A 228 -11.78 -9.13 3.92
N ALA A 229 -10.99 -9.31 2.86
CA ALA A 229 -11.13 -10.41 1.91
C ALA A 229 -10.97 -11.79 2.59
N ASP A 230 -9.98 -11.94 3.47
CA ASP A 230 -9.77 -13.18 4.23
C ASP A 230 -10.95 -13.51 5.16
N SER A 231 -11.53 -12.49 5.81
CA SER A 231 -12.63 -12.68 6.77
C SER A 231 -13.92 -13.11 6.07
N LEU A 232 -14.21 -12.57 4.88
CA LEU A 232 -15.33 -12.98 4.05
C LEU A 232 -15.14 -14.38 3.47
N THR A 233 -13.93 -14.69 3.00
CA THR A 233 -13.60 -16.01 2.45
C THR A 233 -13.76 -17.11 3.51
N LYS A 234 -13.37 -16.84 4.76
CA LYS A 234 -13.59 -17.75 5.90
C LYS A 234 -15.06 -18.03 6.19
N ASP A 235 -15.95 -17.06 5.94
CA ASP A 235 -17.40 -17.23 6.04
C ASP A 235 -18.02 -17.83 4.76
N GLY A 236 -17.20 -18.22 3.78
CA GLY A 236 -17.66 -18.78 2.51
C GLY A 236 -18.33 -17.75 1.61
N ILE A 237 -17.95 -16.48 1.71
CA ILE A 237 -18.35 -15.40 0.80
C ILE A 237 -17.16 -15.14 -0.12
N THR A 238 -17.24 -15.64 -1.34
CA THR A 238 -16.18 -15.53 -2.35
C THR A 238 -16.62 -14.70 -3.55
N THR A 239 -17.93 -14.48 -3.72
CA THR A 239 -18.48 -13.72 -4.84
C THR A 239 -19.31 -12.52 -4.37
N PRO A 240 -19.38 -11.43 -5.16
CA PRO A 240 -20.27 -10.30 -4.87
C PRO A 240 -21.74 -10.73 -4.70
N GLN A 241 -22.20 -11.72 -5.47
CA GLN A 241 -23.55 -12.25 -5.40
C GLN A 241 -23.85 -12.87 -4.02
N GLU A 242 -22.93 -13.67 -3.48
CA GLU A 242 -23.06 -14.26 -2.14
C GLU A 242 -23.12 -13.19 -1.05
N LEU A 243 -22.27 -12.17 -1.16
CA LEU A 243 -22.25 -11.03 -0.22
C LEU A 243 -23.58 -10.28 -0.26
N LEU A 244 -24.10 -10.01 -1.46
CA LEU A 244 -25.35 -9.30 -1.65
C LEU A 244 -26.54 -10.08 -1.09
N GLU A 245 -26.61 -11.38 -1.33
CA GLU A 245 -27.72 -12.21 -0.83
C GLU A 245 -27.77 -12.23 0.70
N ARG A 246 -26.62 -12.29 1.38
CA ARG A 246 -26.54 -12.25 2.84
C ARG A 246 -26.70 -10.84 3.41
N GLY A 247 -26.25 -9.82 2.69
CA GLY A 247 -26.19 -8.42 3.14
C GLY A 247 -27.34 -7.52 2.69
N LYS A 248 -28.29 -7.98 1.88
CA LYS A 248 -29.39 -7.15 1.34
C LYS A 248 -30.34 -6.56 2.38
N THR A 249 -30.33 -7.05 3.63
CA THR A 249 -31.17 -6.54 4.73
C THR A 249 -30.35 -5.96 5.88
N PRO A 250 -30.90 -5.01 6.66
CA PRO A 250 -30.22 -4.50 7.86
C PRO A 250 -29.86 -5.60 8.86
N GLY A 251 -30.75 -6.59 9.03
CA GLY A 251 -30.49 -7.75 9.88
C GLY A 251 -29.34 -8.60 9.36
N GLY A 252 -29.33 -8.92 8.06
CA GLY A 252 -28.26 -9.68 7.43
C GLY A 252 -26.90 -9.00 7.53
N ARG A 253 -26.84 -7.67 7.36
CA ARG A 253 -25.59 -6.90 7.56
C ARG A 253 -25.09 -6.92 9.00
N ARG A 254 -25.99 -6.87 9.99
CA ARG A 254 -25.61 -7.00 11.41
C ARG A 254 -24.99 -8.37 11.67
N THR A 255 -25.61 -9.44 11.20
CA THR A 255 -25.06 -10.79 11.31
C THR A 255 -23.70 -10.90 10.62
N LEU A 256 -23.55 -10.36 9.41
CA LEU A 256 -22.25 -10.33 8.73
C LEU A 256 -21.21 -9.56 9.55
N SER A 257 -21.58 -8.43 10.16
CA SER A 257 -20.68 -7.62 11.00
C SER A 257 -20.19 -8.39 12.23
N GLU A 258 -21.11 -9.10 12.89
CA GLU A 258 -20.81 -9.92 14.06
C GLU A 258 -19.90 -11.11 13.73
N VAL A 259 -20.20 -11.83 12.63
CA VAL A 259 -19.47 -13.05 12.25
C VAL A 259 -18.09 -12.74 11.66
N THR A 260 -17.99 -11.69 10.84
CA THR A 260 -16.74 -11.33 10.15
C THR A 260 -15.87 -10.37 10.94
N GLY A 261 -16.42 -9.72 11.97
CA GLY A 261 -15.73 -8.64 12.71
C GLY A 261 -15.55 -7.35 11.90
N ILE A 262 -16.16 -7.25 10.71
CA ILE A 262 -16.10 -6.05 9.87
C ILE A 262 -17.14 -5.03 10.35
N GLU A 263 -16.77 -3.75 10.37
CA GLU A 263 -17.66 -2.65 10.77
C GLU A 263 -18.91 -2.58 9.86
N ALA A 264 -20.07 -2.30 10.45
CA ALA A 264 -21.37 -2.37 9.78
C ALA A 264 -21.50 -1.41 8.58
N GLY A 265 -20.91 -0.21 8.69
CA GLY A 265 -20.80 0.75 7.60
C GLY A 265 -19.94 0.25 6.44
N VAL A 266 -18.81 -0.40 6.72
CA VAL A 266 -17.98 -1.05 5.68
C VAL A 266 -18.78 -2.14 4.96
N ILE A 267 -19.50 -2.99 5.68
CA ILE A 267 -20.36 -4.03 5.06
C ILE A 267 -21.43 -3.40 4.18
N LEU A 268 -22.07 -2.31 4.61
CA LEU A 268 -23.07 -1.62 3.80
C LEU A 268 -22.47 -1.13 2.48
N ARG A 269 -21.28 -0.51 2.50
CA ARG A 269 -20.59 -0.07 1.27
C ARG A 269 -20.25 -1.24 0.35
N MET A 270 -19.80 -2.37 0.91
CA MET A 270 -19.51 -3.57 0.13
C MET A 270 -20.76 -4.19 -0.50
N VAL A 271 -21.88 -4.24 0.24
CA VAL A 271 -23.17 -4.73 -0.27
C VAL A 271 -23.69 -3.82 -1.38
N ASN A 272 -23.51 -2.51 -1.24
CA ASN A 272 -23.87 -1.53 -2.26
C ASN A 272 -23.05 -1.68 -3.54
N CYS A 273 -21.74 -1.89 -3.42
CA CYS A 273 -20.88 -2.25 -4.55
C CYS A 273 -21.31 -3.57 -5.19
N ALA A 274 -21.67 -4.57 -4.39
CA ALA A 274 -22.16 -5.85 -4.89
C ALA A 274 -23.50 -5.72 -5.64
N ASP A 275 -24.39 -4.82 -5.19
CA ASP A 275 -25.64 -4.49 -5.90
C ASP A 275 -25.36 -3.84 -7.27
N LEU A 276 -24.37 -2.95 -7.36
CA LEU A 276 -23.93 -2.36 -8.63
C LEU A 276 -23.36 -3.41 -9.60
N CYS A 277 -22.64 -4.42 -9.11
CA CYS A 277 -22.10 -5.52 -9.93
C CYS A 277 -23.18 -6.40 -10.59
N ARG A 278 -24.47 -6.20 -10.30
CA ARG A 278 -25.58 -6.82 -11.05
C ARG A 278 -25.73 -6.26 -12.46
N ILE A 279 -25.12 -5.11 -12.75
CA ILE A 279 -25.15 -4.47 -14.06
C ILE A 279 -24.10 -5.14 -14.96
N ASP A 280 -24.51 -5.55 -16.16
CA ASP A 280 -23.62 -6.22 -17.11
C ASP A 280 -22.36 -5.39 -17.42
N GLY A 281 -21.21 -6.05 -17.33
CA GLY A 281 -19.91 -5.41 -17.55
C GLY A 281 -19.48 -4.47 -16.41
N MET A 282 -20.00 -4.69 -15.19
CA MET A 282 -19.58 -3.98 -13.99
C MET A 282 -18.92 -4.94 -13.00
N ASP A 283 -17.64 -4.70 -12.72
CA ASP A 283 -16.89 -5.42 -11.68
C ASP A 283 -16.83 -4.60 -10.37
N PHE A 284 -16.31 -5.22 -9.32
CA PHE A 284 -16.22 -4.60 -7.99
C PHE A 284 -15.32 -3.36 -8.00
N SER A 285 -14.28 -3.40 -8.84
CA SER A 285 -13.32 -2.31 -9.00
C SER A 285 -13.94 -1.07 -9.65
N THR A 286 -14.84 -1.28 -10.61
CA THR A 286 -15.64 -0.22 -11.24
C THR A 286 -16.71 0.31 -10.28
N ALA A 287 -17.40 -0.58 -9.56
CA ALA A 287 -18.38 -0.19 -8.55
C ALA A 287 -17.76 0.71 -7.47
N ARG A 288 -16.52 0.43 -7.05
CA ARG A 288 -15.77 1.28 -6.12
C ARG A 288 -15.43 2.66 -6.65
N LEU A 289 -15.13 2.75 -7.94
CA LEU A 289 -14.92 4.05 -8.57
C LEU A 289 -16.21 4.86 -8.67
N LEU A 290 -17.35 4.21 -8.91
CA LEU A 290 -18.66 4.86 -8.86
C LEU A 290 -18.99 5.35 -7.45
N GLU A 291 -18.72 4.55 -6.42
CA GLU A 291 -18.88 4.96 -5.03
C GLU A 291 -18.01 6.18 -4.70
N ALA A 292 -16.75 6.19 -5.13
CA ALA A 292 -15.87 7.36 -4.99
C ALA A 292 -16.37 8.59 -5.77
N ALA A 293 -17.13 8.39 -6.84
CA ALA A 293 -17.85 9.44 -7.57
C ALA A 293 -19.17 9.86 -6.90
N GLY A 294 -19.47 9.32 -5.72
CA GLY A 294 -20.69 9.56 -4.97
C GLY A 294 -21.90 8.90 -5.60
N VAL A 295 -21.73 7.76 -6.27
CA VAL A 295 -22.80 6.91 -6.82
C VAL A 295 -22.66 5.54 -6.15
N ASP A 296 -23.33 5.36 -5.03
CA ASP A 296 -23.21 4.16 -4.20
C ASP A 296 -24.34 3.15 -4.45
N THR A 297 -25.46 3.55 -5.06
CA THR A 297 -26.61 2.66 -5.27
C THR A 297 -27.09 2.58 -6.72
N VAL A 298 -27.74 1.46 -7.07
CA VAL A 298 -28.37 1.25 -8.38
C VAL A 298 -29.40 2.36 -8.72
N PRO A 299 -30.32 2.76 -7.80
CA PRO A 299 -31.24 3.88 -8.06
C PRO A 299 -30.53 5.21 -8.31
N GLU A 300 -29.43 5.49 -7.62
CA GLU A 300 -28.67 6.72 -7.85
C GLU A 300 -27.99 6.72 -9.22
N LEU A 301 -27.37 5.60 -9.61
CA LEU A 301 -26.76 5.45 -10.93
C LEU A 301 -27.78 5.65 -12.05
N ALA A 302 -29.00 5.10 -11.87
CA ALA A 302 -30.09 5.23 -12.84
C ALA A 302 -30.50 6.70 -13.12
N GLN A 303 -30.21 7.62 -12.21
CA GLN A 303 -30.54 9.04 -12.32
C GLN A 303 -29.39 9.90 -12.88
N ARG A 304 -28.18 9.35 -13.04
CA ARG A 304 -27.02 10.13 -13.48
C ARG A 304 -27.07 10.46 -14.98
N ASN A 305 -26.40 11.56 -15.32
CA ASN A 305 -26.11 11.93 -16.71
C ASN A 305 -24.76 11.30 -17.13
N PRO A 306 -24.68 10.59 -18.28
CA PRO A 306 -23.46 9.91 -18.70
C PRO A 306 -22.24 10.82 -18.84
N SER A 307 -22.39 12.00 -19.45
CA SER A 307 -21.29 12.93 -19.70
C SER A 307 -20.74 13.51 -18.40
N ASN A 308 -21.62 13.91 -17.47
CA ASN A 308 -21.22 14.45 -16.17
C ASN A 308 -20.55 13.36 -15.31
N LEU A 309 -21.09 12.14 -15.34
CA LEU A 309 -20.52 11.02 -14.61
C LEU A 309 -19.13 10.67 -15.14
N LEU A 310 -18.95 10.56 -16.45
CA LEU A 310 -17.66 10.29 -17.06
C LEU A 310 -16.62 11.37 -16.70
N ALA A 311 -16.99 12.65 -16.80
CA ALA A 311 -16.11 13.75 -16.39
C ALA A 311 -15.68 13.62 -14.93
N LYS A 312 -16.59 13.22 -14.04
CA LYS A 312 -16.29 13.00 -12.63
C LYS A 312 -15.37 11.81 -12.39
N LEU A 313 -15.60 10.68 -13.08
CA LEU A 313 -14.74 9.51 -13.00
C LEU A 313 -13.31 9.83 -13.48
N CYS A 314 -13.18 10.55 -14.60
CA CYS A 314 -11.89 11.04 -15.10
C CYS A 314 -11.16 11.95 -14.09
N GLU A 315 -11.89 12.85 -13.43
CA GLU A 315 -11.34 13.72 -12.38
C GLU A 315 -10.77 12.90 -11.22
N ILE A 316 -11.52 11.89 -10.76
CA ILE A 316 -11.13 11.04 -9.64
C ILE A 316 -9.88 10.23 -9.98
N VAL A 317 -9.87 9.56 -11.13
CA VAL A 317 -8.73 8.73 -11.57
C VAL A 317 -7.46 9.57 -11.72
N ARG A 318 -7.58 10.79 -12.27
CA ARG A 318 -6.45 11.74 -12.35
C ARG A 318 -5.95 12.17 -10.98
N LYS A 319 -6.85 12.41 -10.03
CA LYS A 319 -6.49 12.81 -8.66
C LYS A 319 -5.92 11.65 -7.84
N SER A 320 -6.40 10.43 -8.05
CA SER A 320 -5.92 9.25 -7.34
C SER A 320 -4.62 8.69 -7.92
N GLY A 321 -4.26 9.06 -9.15
CA GLY A 321 -3.10 8.49 -9.86
C GLY A 321 -3.31 7.03 -10.24
N ASP A 322 -4.57 6.58 -10.30
CA ASP A 322 -4.91 5.21 -10.68
C ASP A 322 -4.65 5.04 -12.18
N ALA A 323 -3.82 4.07 -12.54
CA ALA A 323 -3.47 3.78 -13.93
C ALA A 323 -4.55 2.98 -14.68
N ARG A 324 -5.74 2.81 -14.09
CA ARG A 324 -6.86 2.10 -14.71
C ARG A 324 -7.26 2.68 -16.05
N GLU A 325 -7.77 1.79 -16.89
CA GLU A 325 -8.45 2.19 -18.11
C GLU A 325 -9.76 2.92 -17.76
N LEU A 326 -9.97 4.09 -18.36
CA LEU A 326 -11.18 4.87 -18.17
C LEU A 326 -12.32 4.30 -19.02
N PRO A 327 -13.55 4.22 -18.50
CA PRO A 327 -14.68 3.73 -19.27
C PRO A 327 -15.02 4.68 -20.42
N SER A 328 -15.50 4.14 -21.52
CA SER A 328 -16.02 4.95 -22.62
C SER A 328 -17.39 5.56 -22.26
N ILE A 329 -17.78 6.64 -22.94
CA ILE A 329 -19.10 7.26 -22.75
C ILE A 329 -20.24 6.28 -23.01
N ASP A 330 -20.08 5.38 -23.99
CA ASP A 330 -21.05 4.35 -24.32
C ASP A 330 -21.16 3.31 -23.21
N GLN A 331 -20.04 2.94 -22.58
CA GLN A 331 -20.02 2.03 -21.45
C GLN A 331 -20.75 2.63 -20.25
N VAL A 332 -20.49 3.90 -19.93
CA VAL A 332 -21.23 4.62 -18.88
C VAL A 332 -22.72 4.71 -19.20
N GLY A 333 -23.07 4.96 -20.47
CA GLY A 333 -24.45 4.95 -20.95
C GLY A 333 -25.14 3.60 -20.78
N ARG A 334 -24.44 2.49 -21.10
CA ARG A 334 -24.93 1.13 -20.87
C ARG A 334 -25.16 0.84 -19.39
N TRP A 335 -24.24 1.25 -18.51
CA TRP A 335 -24.41 1.06 -17.07
C TRP A 335 -25.65 1.78 -16.51
N ILE A 336 -25.83 3.05 -16.87
CA ILE A 336 -27.02 3.84 -16.48
C ILE A 336 -28.30 3.19 -17.04
N GLY A 337 -28.26 2.72 -18.29
CA GLY A 337 -29.36 2.01 -18.93
C GLY A 337 -29.71 0.68 -18.25
N GLY A 338 -28.70 -0.06 -17.79
CA GLY A 338 -28.87 -1.28 -17.00
C GLY A 338 -29.45 -1.00 -15.62
N ALA A 339 -28.92 0.01 -14.92
CA ALA A 339 -29.41 0.43 -13.61
C ALA A 339 -30.91 0.78 -13.62
N LYS A 340 -31.40 1.45 -14.68
CA LYS A 340 -32.82 1.79 -14.84
C LYS A 340 -33.76 0.58 -14.94
N LYS A 341 -33.24 -0.59 -15.34
CA LYS A 341 -34.01 -1.82 -15.51
C LYS A 341 -33.99 -2.71 -14.26
N LEU A 342 -33.08 -2.45 -13.33
CA LEU A 342 -32.91 -3.28 -12.15
C LEU A 342 -33.81 -2.82 -11.01
N PRO A 343 -34.50 -3.76 -10.32
CA PRO A 343 -35.22 -3.42 -9.10
C PRO A 343 -34.25 -3.15 -7.95
N ARG A 344 -34.67 -2.27 -7.03
CA ARG A 344 -34.00 -2.08 -5.75
C ARG A 344 -34.20 -3.32 -4.88
N ILE A 345 -33.10 -3.95 -4.47
CA ILE A 345 -33.13 -5.14 -3.61
C ILE A 345 -32.48 -4.92 -2.24
N VAL A 346 -31.60 -3.93 -2.12
CA VAL A 346 -30.98 -3.56 -0.84
C VAL A 346 -31.93 -2.68 -0.03
N SER A 347 -32.21 -3.13 1.20
CA SER A 347 -32.99 -2.41 2.21
C SER A 347 -32.06 -1.77 3.25
N TYR A 348 -32.40 -0.56 3.67
CA TYR A 348 -31.52 0.32 4.46
C TYR A 348 -31.99 0.43 5.89
#